data_AF-A0A822AEG6-F1
#
_entry.id   AF-A0A822AEG6-F1
#
_cell.length_a   1.000
_cell.length_b   1.000
_cell.length_c   1.000
_cell.angle_alpha   90.00
_cell.angle_beta   90.00
_cell.angle_gamma   90.00
#
_symmetry.space_group_name_H-M   'P 1'
#
loop_
_entity.id
_entity.type
_entity.pdbx_description
1 polymer ?
#
loop_
_entity_poly.entity_id
_entity_poly.type
_entity_poly.pdbx_seq_one_letter_code
_entity_poly.pdbx_strand_id
1 'polypeptide(L)'
;MSNSDPSMDIDENDEILYEINVEVHQTKQSIYIFQHPIRPHYRIYDENLFTSARIKEKNSLVEMDLLVDTQSPNYSLSRGKQFADTTNQENKSQLFNSDRMDKQTIASSNASDGNRKAIVFLYDRLRIISTIKFTYCNQDK
;
A
#
# COMPACT_ATOMS: atom_id res chain seq x y z
N MET A 1 -9.62 19.84 38.33
CA MET A 1 -10.31 18.95 37.38
C MET A 1 -9.47 17.69 37.26
N SER A 2 -9.84 16.64 37.99
CA SER A 2 -9.15 15.35 37.99
C SER A 2 -9.62 14.54 36.79
N ASN A 3 -8.71 14.20 35.88
CA ASN A 3 -8.95 13.22 34.83
C ASN A 3 -9.04 11.85 35.50
N SER A 4 -10.24 11.29 35.59
CA SER A 4 -10.46 9.89 35.93
C SER A 4 -10.30 9.07 34.66
N ASP A 5 -9.09 8.55 34.44
CA ASP A 5 -8.91 7.42 33.52
C ASP A 5 -9.78 6.27 34.03
N PRO A 6 -10.65 5.66 33.21
CA PRO A 6 -11.39 4.49 33.65
C PRO A 6 -10.38 3.36 33.80
N SER A 7 -10.11 2.95 35.04
CA SER A 7 -9.48 1.66 35.31
C SER A 7 -10.37 0.59 34.67
N MET A 8 -9.80 -0.21 33.76
CA MET A 8 -10.39 -1.52 33.46
C MET A 8 -10.16 -2.38 34.71
N ASP A 9 -11.02 -2.20 35.71
CA ASP A 9 -11.11 -3.13 36.82
C ASP A 9 -11.76 -4.38 36.24
N ILE A 10 -10.94 -5.38 35.92
CA ILE A 10 -11.38 -6.71 35.55
C ILE A 10 -11.97 -7.28 36.84
N ASP A 11 -13.29 -7.33 36.94
CA ASP A 11 -13.92 -8.00 38.07
C ASP A 11 -13.51 -9.47 38.01
N GLU A 12 -12.98 -10.02 39.10
CA GLU A 12 -12.57 -11.43 39.18
C GLU A 12 -13.74 -12.42 38.93
N ASN A 13 -14.97 -11.90 38.83
CA ASN A 13 -16.20 -12.63 38.55
C ASN A 13 -16.65 -12.55 37.08
N ASP A 14 -15.91 -11.87 36.20
CA ASP A 14 -16.24 -11.81 34.78
C ASP A 14 -16.01 -13.17 34.10
N GLU A 15 -17.00 -13.63 33.35
CA GLU A 15 -16.94 -14.91 32.64
C GLU A 15 -15.97 -14.83 31.43
N ILE A 16 -14.92 -15.65 31.45
CA ILE A 16 -14.01 -15.81 30.31
C ILE A 16 -14.70 -16.63 29.22
N LEU A 17 -15.15 -15.98 28.15
CA LEU A 17 -15.80 -16.65 27.02
C LEU A 17 -14.79 -17.36 26.09
N TYR A 18 -13.63 -16.75 25.83
CA TYR A 18 -12.62 -17.27 24.91
C TYR A 18 -11.21 -16.84 25.32
N GLU A 19 -10.27 -17.79 25.29
CA GLU A 19 -8.83 -17.53 25.40
C GLU A 19 -8.17 -17.65 24.03
N ILE A 20 -7.41 -16.62 23.63
CA ILE A 20 -6.72 -16.60 22.35
C ILE A 20 -5.21 -16.60 22.60
N ASN A 21 -4.54 -17.66 22.15
CA ASN A 21 -3.08 -17.73 22.17
C ASN A 21 -2.49 -16.77 21.13
N VAL A 22 -1.68 -15.83 21.60
CA VAL A 22 -1.03 -14.79 20.79
C VAL A 22 0.46 -15.08 20.66
N GLU A 23 0.90 -15.39 19.44
CA GLU A 23 2.31 -15.61 19.12
C GLU A 23 2.89 -14.37 18.41
N VAL A 24 3.96 -13.79 18.95
CA VAL A 24 4.66 -12.64 18.33
C VAL A 24 5.83 -13.14 17.50
N HIS A 25 5.81 -12.85 16.20
CA HIS A 25 6.90 -13.14 15.28
C HIS A 25 7.63 -11.85 14.89
N GLN A 26 8.95 -11.82 15.13
CA GLN A 26 9.83 -10.77 14.63
C GLN A 26 10.46 -11.22 13.31
N THR A 27 10.22 -10.47 12.23
CA THR A 27 10.83 -10.72 10.93
C THR A 27 12.12 -9.92 10.81
N LYS A 28 13.18 -10.53 10.27
CA LYS A 28 14.41 -9.80 9.88
C LYS A 28 14.18 -8.95 8.62
N GLN A 29 13.15 -9.26 7.83
CA GLN A 29 12.77 -8.55 6.62
C GLN A 29 11.84 -7.38 6.93
N SER A 30 11.98 -6.29 6.16
CA SER A 30 11.08 -5.14 6.23
C SER A 30 9.77 -5.47 5.50
N ILE A 31 8.67 -5.51 6.24
CA ILE A 31 7.32 -5.61 5.66
C ILE A 31 6.80 -4.21 5.39
N TYR A 32 6.26 -3.98 4.20
CA TYR A 32 5.64 -2.72 3.80
C TYR A 32 4.13 -2.88 3.70
N ILE A 33 3.38 -1.93 4.25
CA ILE A 33 1.95 -1.77 3.98
C ILE A 33 1.79 -0.58 3.05
N PHE A 34 1.17 -0.82 1.89
CA PHE A 34 0.77 0.24 0.96
C PHE A 34 -0.70 0.58 1.16
N GLN A 35 -0.97 1.86 1.40
CA GLN A 35 -2.34 2.38 1.42
C GLN A 35 -2.57 3.32 0.24
N HIS A 36 -3.74 3.23 -0.37
CA HIS A 36 -4.16 4.06 -1.49
C HIS A 36 -5.36 4.94 -1.08
N PRO A 37 -5.13 6.15 -0.52
CA PRO A 37 -6.19 6.93 0.13
C PRO A 37 -7.37 7.28 -0.77
N ILE A 38 -7.13 7.43 -2.08
CA ILE A 38 -8.12 7.83 -3.08
C ILE A 38 -8.82 6.64 -3.75
N ARG A 39 -8.35 5.41 -3.52
CA ARG A 39 -8.90 4.21 -4.16
C ARG A 39 -9.89 3.55 -3.20
N PRO A 40 -11.17 3.36 -3.59
CA PRO A 40 -12.16 2.75 -2.72
C PRO A 40 -11.88 1.25 -2.53
N HIS A 41 -12.26 0.72 -1.37
CA HIS A 41 -11.99 -0.67 -0.95
C HIS A 41 -12.51 -1.73 -1.94
N TYR A 42 -13.65 -1.49 -2.59
CA TYR A 42 -14.24 -2.43 -3.56
C TYR A 42 -13.50 -2.47 -4.90
N ARG A 43 -12.61 -1.51 -5.16
CA ARG A 43 -11.79 -1.47 -6.38
C ARG A 43 -10.38 -1.95 -6.04
N ILE A 44 -10.19 -3.26 -5.99
CA ILE A 44 -8.90 -3.88 -5.69
C ILE A 44 -7.97 -3.73 -6.93
N TYR A 45 -6.65 -3.74 -6.75
CA TYR A 45 -5.73 -3.89 -7.88
C TYR A 45 -5.65 -5.37 -8.25
N ASP A 46 -5.80 -5.68 -9.54
CA ASP A 46 -5.44 -6.99 -10.05
C ASP A 46 -3.91 -7.12 -10.01
N GLU A 47 -3.42 -8.26 -9.52
CA GLU A 47 -1.99 -8.58 -9.42
C GLU A 47 -1.30 -8.52 -10.78
N ASN A 48 -2.03 -8.83 -11.86
CA ASN A 48 -1.51 -8.78 -13.23
C ASN A 48 -1.25 -7.36 -13.74
N LEU A 49 -1.71 -6.32 -13.03
CA LEU A 49 -1.46 -4.93 -13.41
C LEU A 49 -0.04 -4.48 -13.07
N PHE A 50 0.61 -5.09 -12.08
CA PHE A 50 1.93 -4.65 -11.61
C PHE A 50 3.02 -5.16 -12.56
N THR A 51 3.77 -4.25 -13.17
CA THR A 51 4.85 -4.58 -14.12
C THR A 51 6.24 -4.45 -13.53
N SER A 52 6.47 -3.45 -12.69
CA SER A 52 7.74 -3.30 -11.99
C SER A 52 7.57 -2.58 -10.65
N ALA A 53 8.50 -2.82 -9.73
CA ALA A 53 8.58 -2.12 -8.46
C ALA A 53 10.03 -1.69 -8.21
N ARG A 54 10.20 -0.48 -7.67
CA ARG A 54 11.50 0.11 -7.32
C ARG A 54 11.44 0.57 -5.88
N ILE A 55 12.45 0.19 -5.08
CA ILE A 55 12.49 0.50 -3.65
C ILE A 55 13.81 1.21 -3.33
N LYS A 56 13.72 2.37 -2.69
CA LYS A 56 14.84 3.06 -2.02
C LYS A 56 14.79 2.75 -0.54
N GLU A 57 15.44 1.67 -0.13
CA GLU A 57 15.36 1.10 1.23
C GLU A 57 15.67 2.12 2.34
N LYS A 58 16.72 2.95 2.16
CA LYS A 58 17.13 3.95 3.15
C LYS A 58 16.04 4.97 3.45
N ASN A 59 15.30 5.39 2.41
CA ASN A 59 14.28 6.42 2.52
C ASN A 59 12.87 5.82 2.64
N SER A 60 12.76 4.49 2.60
CA SER A 60 11.49 3.73 2.57
C SER A 60 10.52 4.21 1.47
N LEU A 61 11.08 4.70 0.36
CA LEU A 61 10.31 5.13 -0.81
C LEU A 61 10.18 3.97 -1.79
N VAL A 62 8.95 3.76 -2.25
CA VAL A 62 8.58 2.73 -3.22
C VAL A 62 7.88 3.39 -4.39
N GLU A 63 8.24 2.95 -5.59
CA GLU A 63 7.52 3.25 -6.82
C GLU A 63 7.06 1.95 -7.44
N MET A 64 5.84 1.93 -7.95
CA MET A 64 5.30 0.78 -8.68
C MET A 64 4.74 1.24 -10.01
N ASP A 65 5.00 0.45 -11.05
CA ASP A 65 4.44 0.67 -12.37
C ASP A 65 3.24 -0.26 -12.58
N LEU A 66 2.12 0.32 -12.99
CA LEU A 66 0.84 -0.32 -13.24
C LEU A 66 0.49 -0.24 -14.72
N LEU A 67 -0.01 -1.32 -15.31
CA LEU A 67 -0.54 -1.31 -16.67
C LEU A 67 -1.86 -0.55 -16.74
N VAL A 68 -2.05 0.15 -17.86
CA VAL A 68 -3.29 0.84 -18.21
C VAL A 68 -3.93 0.12 -19.39
N ASP A 69 -5.20 -0.25 -19.26
CA ASP A 69 -5.95 -0.86 -20.34
C ASP A 69 -6.26 0.18 -21.43
N THR A 70 -5.46 0.17 -22.49
CA THR A 70 -5.59 1.06 -23.65
C THR A 70 -6.71 0.65 -24.62
N GLN A 71 -7.31 -0.53 -24.44
CA GLN A 71 -8.44 -1.02 -25.25
C GLN A 71 -9.78 -0.73 -24.58
N SER A 72 -9.77 -0.29 -23.31
CA SER A 72 -10.97 0.09 -22.58
C SER A 72 -11.72 1.21 -23.30
N PRO A 73 -13.07 1.18 -23.35
CA PRO A 73 -13.85 2.32 -23.84
C PRO A 73 -13.66 3.59 -22.99
N ASN A 74 -13.11 3.46 -21.77
CA ASN A 74 -12.79 4.59 -20.89
C ASN A 74 -11.43 5.23 -21.22
N TYR A 75 -10.66 4.65 -22.14
CA TYR A 75 -9.36 5.17 -22.54
C TYR A 75 -9.47 6.01 -23.82
N SER A 76 -9.00 7.26 -23.76
CA SER A 76 -8.95 8.12 -24.94
C SER A 76 -7.67 7.87 -25.74
N LEU A 77 -7.79 7.16 -26.85
CA LEU A 77 -6.65 6.83 -27.73
C LEU A 77 -5.87 8.06 -28.20
N SER A 78 -6.58 9.15 -28.56
CA SER A 78 -5.95 10.38 -29.04
C SER A 78 -5.13 11.07 -27.96
N ARG A 79 -5.66 11.18 -26.73
CA ARG A 79 -4.92 11.76 -25.60
C ARG A 79 -3.77 10.87 -25.15
N GLY A 80 -4.00 9.56 -25.09
CA GLY A 80 -2.98 8.59 -24.73
C GLY A 80 -1.75 8.64 -25.64
N LYS A 81 -1.97 8.80 -26.94
CA LYS A 81 -0.91 9.01 -27.93
C LYS A 81 -0.20 10.34 -27.74
N GLN A 82 -0.95 11.44 -27.57
CA GLN A 82 -0.37 12.77 -27.36
C GLN A 82 0.59 12.78 -26.16
N PHE A 83 0.17 12.20 -25.03
CA PHE A 83 1.03 12.14 -23.85
C PHE A 83 2.28 11.28 -24.09
N ALA A 84 2.14 10.12 -24.73
CA ALA A 84 3.28 9.27 -25.05
C ALA A 84 4.30 9.97 -25.95
N ASP A 85 3.81 10.66 -27.00
CA ASP A 85 4.66 11.39 -27.93
C ASP A 85 5.41 12.54 -27.23
N THR A 86 4.71 13.34 -26.41
CA THR A 86 5.33 14.42 -25.63
C THR A 86 6.38 13.89 -24.67
N THR A 87 6.08 12.84 -23.90
CA THR A 87 7.03 12.28 -22.92
C THR A 87 8.27 11.67 -23.59
N ASN A 88 8.11 11.01 -24.74
CA ASN A 88 9.23 10.44 -25.48
C ASN A 88 10.15 11.51 -26.09
N GLN A 89 9.59 12.66 -26.53
CA GLN A 89 10.38 13.80 -27.00
C GLN A 89 11.23 14.41 -25.89
N GLU A 90 10.70 14.51 -24.67
CA GLU A 90 11.41 15.08 -23.52
C GLU A 90 12.52 14.16 -22.99
N ASN A 91 12.23 12.87 -22.81
CA ASN A 91 13.12 11.94 -22.10
C ASN A 91 14.16 11.25 -22.99
N LYS A 92 14.14 11.49 -24.32
CA LYS A 92 15.00 10.86 -25.35
C LYS A 92 15.09 9.32 -25.25
N SER A 93 14.18 8.71 -24.52
CA SER A 93 14.09 7.29 -24.23
C SER A 93 12.61 6.92 -24.17
N GLN A 94 12.31 5.73 -24.62
CA GLN A 94 10.93 5.26 -24.72
C GLN A 94 10.45 4.82 -23.33
N LEU A 95 9.56 5.62 -22.72
CA LEU A 95 9.03 5.35 -21.38
C LEU A 95 7.91 4.31 -21.38
N PHE A 96 7.11 4.30 -22.45
CA PHE A 96 5.95 3.42 -22.65
C PHE A 96 6.28 2.31 -23.65
N ASN A 97 5.73 1.12 -23.46
CA ASN A 97 6.05 -0.02 -24.35
C ASN A 97 5.40 0.13 -25.74
N SER A 98 4.29 0.86 -25.81
CA SER A 98 3.55 1.17 -27.03
C SER A 98 3.67 2.65 -27.43
N ASP A 99 3.01 3.04 -28.53
CA ASP A 99 2.90 4.42 -28.99
C ASP A 99 1.87 5.25 -28.19
N ARG A 100 1.46 4.74 -27.02
CA ARG A 100 0.43 5.31 -26.15
C ARG A 100 0.85 5.15 -24.69
N MET A 101 0.26 5.96 -23.82
CA MET A 101 0.43 5.84 -22.37
C MET A 101 -0.25 4.54 -21.88
N ASP A 102 0.50 3.45 -21.87
CA ASP A 102 0.06 2.09 -21.48
C ASP A 102 0.44 1.72 -20.04
N LYS A 103 1.03 2.66 -19.31
CA LYS A 103 1.54 2.46 -17.96
C LYS A 103 1.35 3.71 -17.12
N GLN A 104 1.07 3.51 -15.85
CA GLN A 104 1.01 4.54 -14.81
C GLN A 104 1.99 4.20 -13.71
N THR A 105 2.82 5.15 -13.30
CA THR A 105 3.69 5.00 -12.13
C THR A 105 3.00 5.60 -10.90
N ILE A 106 3.01 4.86 -9.79
CA ILE A 106 2.51 5.31 -8.50
C ILE A 106 3.68 5.39 -7.52
N ALA A 107 3.81 6.55 -6.86
CA ALA A 107 4.93 6.85 -5.98
C ALA A 107 4.45 6.91 -4.52
N SER A 108 5.29 6.42 -3.64
CA SER A 108 4.98 6.39 -2.22
C SER A 108 5.45 7.65 -1.50
N SER A 109 4.73 8.05 -0.45
CA SER A 109 5.14 9.05 0.53
C SER A 109 5.21 8.43 1.92
N ASN A 110 6.18 8.89 2.71
CA ASN A 110 6.40 8.37 4.05
C ASN A 110 5.25 8.79 4.98
N ALA A 111 4.70 7.80 5.69
CA ALA A 111 3.78 8.05 6.79
C ALA A 111 4.57 8.36 8.05
N SER A 112 4.35 9.51 8.68
CA SER A 112 5.01 9.86 9.95
C SER A 112 4.27 9.24 11.15
N ASP A 113 4.02 7.93 11.12
CA ASP A 113 3.34 7.27 12.23
C ASP A 113 4.34 6.38 12.98
N GLY A 114 4.44 6.60 14.29
CA GLY A 114 5.37 5.88 15.16
C GLY A 114 5.14 4.35 15.21
N ASN A 115 6.08 3.65 15.85
CA ASN A 115 6.26 2.19 15.85
C ASN A 115 5.14 1.35 16.52
N ARG A 116 3.90 1.85 16.64
CA ARG A 116 2.77 1.16 17.29
C ARG A 116 1.82 0.49 16.29
N LYS A 117 2.35 -0.16 15.26
CA LYS A 117 1.55 -0.84 14.23
C LYS A 117 1.96 -2.31 14.12
N ALA A 118 0.96 -3.19 14.05
CA ALA A 118 1.16 -4.62 13.90
C ALA A 118 0.19 -5.19 12.85
N ILE A 119 0.61 -6.25 12.15
CA ILE A 119 -0.27 -7.06 11.29
C ILE A 119 -0.60 -8.31 12.07
N VAL A 120 -1.89 -8.64 12.09
CA VAL A 120 -2.39 -9.85 12.73
C VAL A 120 -2.91 -10.80 11.66
N PHE A 121 -2.43 -12.04 11.72
CA PHE A 121 -2.95 -13.13 10.92
C PHE A 121 -3.80 -14.04 11.82
N LEU A 122 -5.05 -14.25 11.42
CA LEU A 122 -5.98 -15.13 12.10
C LEU A 122 -6.05 -16.46 11.33
N TYR A 123 -5.29 -17.46 11.77
CA TYR A 123 -5.29 -18.79 11.19
C TYR A 123 -5.24 -19.83 12.31
N ASP A 124 -6.40 -20.24 12.83
CA ASP A 124 -6.58 -21.23 13.93
C ASP A 124 -5.95 -20.83 15.29
N ARG A 125 -4.86 -20.04 15.26
CA ARG A 125 -4.22 -19.29 16.34
C ARG A 125 -3.95 -17.86 15.85
N LEU A 126 -3.79 -16.92 16.80
CA LEU A 126 -3.51 -15.52 16.48
C LEU A 126 -2.01 -15.29 16.41
N ARG A 127 -1.51 -14.89 15.23
CA ARG A 127 -0.10 -14.54 15.02
C ARG A 127 0.05 -13.05 14.76
N ILE A 128 0.96 -12.40 15.48
CA ILE A 128 1.24 -10.97 15.36
C ILE A 128 2.64 -10.77 14.77
N ILE A 129 2.74 -9.92 13.75
CA ILE A 129 4.02 -9.39 13.28
C ILE A 129 4.16 -7.95 13.75
N SER A 130 5.24 -7.68 14.50
CA SER A 130 5.43 -6.42 15.22
C SER A 130 6.19 -5.34 14.44
N THR A 131 6.97 -5.71 13.42
CA THR A 131 7.87 -4.76 12.75
C THR A 131 7.40 -4.51 11.32
N ILE A 132 6.67 -3.42 11.12
CA ILE A 132 6.11 -3.05 9.83
C ILE A 132 6.44 -1.60 9.50
N LYS A 133 6.87 -1.38 8.27
CA LYS A 133 7.00 -0.05 7.67
C LYS A 133 5.71 0.28 6.94
N PHE A 134 5.22 1.49 7.16
CA PHE A 134 3.95 1.91 6.60
C PHE A 134 4.18 3.04 5.61
N THR A 135 3.63 2.90 4.42
CA THR A 135 3.85 3.88 3.36
C THR A 135 2.56 4.17 2.61
N TYR A 136 2.26 5.44 2.39
CA TYR A 136 1.12 5.85 1.56
C TYR A 136 1.55 5.84 0.12
N CYS A 137 0.74 5.28 -0.77
CA CYS A 137 1.00 5.33 -2.20
C CYS A 137 0.04 6.34 -2.84
N ASN A 138 0.60 7.46 -3.26
CA ASN A 138 -0.15 8.51 -3.92
C ASN A 138 -0.17 8.24 -5.43
N GLN A 139 -1.32 8.46 -6.05
CA GLN A 139 -1.34 8.75 -7.48
C GLN A 139 -1.05 10.25 -7.56
N ASP A 140 0.09 10.63 -8.12
CA ASP A 140 0.40 12.04 -8.33
C ASP A 140 -0.73 12.69 -9.15
N LYS A 141 -1.15 13.88 -8.72
CA LYS A 141 -2.27 14.64 -9.29
C LYS A 141 -1.97 15.14 -10.69
#